data_AF-A0A7U8GGJ4-F1
#
_entry.id   AF-A0A7U8GGJ4-F1
#
_cell.length_a   1.000
_cell.length_b   1.000
_cell.length_c   1.000
_cell.angle_alpha   90.00
_cell.angle_beta   90.00
_cell.angle_gamma   90.00
#
_symmetry.space_group_name_H-M   'P 1'
#
loop_
_entity.id
_entity.type
_entity.pdbx_description
1 polymer ?
#
loop_
_entity_poly.entity_id
_entity_poly.type
_entity_poly.pdbx_seq_one_letter_code
_entity_poly.pdbx_strand_id
1 'polypeptide(L)'
;MSYKKFVFLSILIPLPIIFALGILLYVYDPLRLYHKPWFRNDTYYYGKLLQNKSFIDNNDFNSIIIGNSYLENISPKQANKKLNTEGNVWTNLSSGGSSHNQRYSIIKYAIKKKNIKNIITSFDGINSSTLDINYNHSILYDNNPFNDFQIYINKKFIICALLFSKSQKCVGNTEDELYGGWIHDKKAKRLFGGIENWLKYFEGNAEIAIKTIIKKSQEKEINK
;
A
#
# COMPACT_ATOMS: atom_id res chain seq x y z
N MET A 1 2.07 -3.89 -51.82
CA MET A 1 1.84 -4.91 -50.77
C MET A 1 0.34 -5.16 -50.68
N SER A 2 -0.15 -6.42 -50.74
CA SER A 2 -1.59 -6.70 -50.64
C SER A 2 -2.11 -6.29 -49.25
N TYR A 3 -3.32 -5.75 -49.16
CA TYR A 3 -3.93 -5.29 -47.90
C TYR A 3 -3.93 -6.40 -46.83
N LYS A 4 -4.10 -7.67 -47.22
CA LYS A 4 -4.04 -8.82 -46.31
C LYS A 4 -2.65 -8.99 -45.68
N LYS A 5 -1.58 -8.81 -46.47
CA LYS A 5 -0.20 -8.87 -45.98
C LYS A 5 0.14 -7.68 -45.08
N PHE A 6 -0.39 -6.50 -45.38
CA PHE A 6 -0.24 -5.31 -44.54
C PHE A 6 -0.89 -5.51 -43.17
N VAL A 7 -2.17 -5.91 -43.13
CA VAL A 7 -2.89 -6.18 -41.88
C VAL A 7 -2.18 -7.26 -41.05
N PHE A 8 -1.77 -8.35 -41.69
CA PHE A 8 -1.05 -9.43 -41.00
C PHE A 8 0.28 -8.96 -40.40
N LEU A 9 1.09 -8.23 -41.16
CA LEU A 9 2.37 -7.71 -40.67
C LEU A 9 2.19 -6.64 -39.57
N SER A 10 1.18 -5.78 -39.68
CA SER A 10 0.88 -4.77 -38.65
C SER A 10 0.49 -5.39 -37.30
N ILE A 11 -0.10 -6.59 -37.29
CA ILE A 11 -0.42 -7.32 -36.04
C ILE A 11 0.80 -8.14 -35.57
N LEU A 12 1.55 -8.74 -36.49
CA LEU A 12 2.64 -9.66 -36.14
C LEU A 12 3.90 -8.93 -35.64
N ILE A 13 4.26 -7.80 -36.25
CA ILE A 13 5.47 -7.04 -35.91
C ILE A 13 5.52 -6.55 -34.45
N PRO A 14 4.44 -6.04 -33.82
CA PRO A 14 4.49 -5.61 -32.43
C PRO A 14 4.51 -6.76 -31.42
N LEU A 15 4.08 -7.97 -31.79
CA LEU A 15 3.95 -9.10 -30.84
C LEU A 15 5.26 -9.46 -30.14
N PRO A 16 6.42 -9.59 -30.81
CA PRO A 16 7.70 -9.82 -30.14
C PRO A 16 8.05 -8.73 -29.13
N ILE A 17 7.75 -7.47 -29.42
CA ILE A 17 8.04 -6.33 -28.54
C ILE A 17 7.13 -6.39 -27.29
N ILE A 18 5.84 -6.66 -27.49
CA ILE A 18 4.88 -6.83 -26.39
C ILE A 18 5.28 -8.01 -25.52
N PHE A 19 5.68 -9.13 -26.13
CA PHE A 19 6.12 -10.32 -25.41
C PHE A 19 7.41 -10.08 -24.63
N ALA A 20 8.39 -9.40 -25.22
CA ALA A 20 9.63 -9.03 -24.55
C ALA A 20 9.37 -8.08 -23.36
N LEU A 21 8.48 -7.09 -23.52
CA LEU A 21 8.06 -6.22 -22.42
C LEU A 21 7.32 -7.01 -21.33
N GLY A 22 6.48 -7.96 -21.75
CA GLY A 22 5.79 -8.93 -20.91
C GLY A 22 6.75 -9.66 -19.96
N ILE A 23 7.74 -10.31 -20.57
CA ILE A 23 8.81 -11.02 -19.85
C ILE A 23 9.59 -10.06 -18.96
N LEU A 24 9.97 -8.88 -19.45
CA LEU A 24 10.74 -7.92 -18.67
C LEU A 24 10.01 -7.50 -17.38
N LEU A 25 8.72 -7.17 -17.47
CA LEU A 25 7.93 -6.79 -16.31
C LEU A 25 7.70 -7.98 -15.37
N TYR A 26 7.51 -9.19 -15.92
CA TYR A 26 7.45 -10.40 -15.12
C TYR A 26 8.76 -10.60 -14.37
N VAL A 27 9.93 -10.59 -15.02
CA VAL A 27 11.25 -10.77 -14.38
C VAL A 27 11.55 -9.68 -13.35
N TYR A 28 11.16 -8.44 -13.63
CA TYR A 28 11.42 -7.29 -12.75
C TYR A 28 10.51 -7.29 -11.51
N ASP A 29 9.25 -7.74 -11.64
CA ASP A 29 8.21 -7.91 -10.63
C ASP A 29 8.32 -6.93 -9.43
N PRO A 30 8.16 -5.61 -9.64
CA PRO A 30 8.47 -4.62 -8.60
C PRO A 30 7.56 -4.75 -7.37
N LEU A 31 6.33 -5.23 -7.54
CA LEU A 31 5.37 -5.45 -6.46
C LEU A 31 5.40 -6.89 -5.91
N ARG A 32 6.22 -7.78 -6.47
CA ARG A 32 6.33 -9.20 -6.08
C ARG A 32 5.00 -9.97 -6.22
N LEU A 33 4.20 -9.67 -7.23
CA LEU A 33 2.88 -10.29 -7.42
C LEU A 33 3.00 -11.74 -7.88
N TYR A 34 4.12 -12.10 -8.49
CA TYR A 34 4.33 -13.41 -9.12
C TYR A 34 5.46 -14.20 -8.46
N HIS A 35 6.55 -13.54 -8.04
CA HIS A 35 7.68 -14.23 -7.43
C HIS A 35 8.45 -13.34 -6.44
N LYS A 36 9.31 -13.98 -5.64
CA LYS A 36 10.31 -13.28 -4.85
C LYS A 36 11.33 -12.60 -5.79
N PRO A 37 11.92 -11.45 -5.40
CA PRO A 37 12.82 -10.75 -6.29
C PRO A 37 14.10 -11.55 -6.57
N TRP A 38 14.52 -11.64 -7.83
CA TRP A 38 15.71 -12.40 -8.23
C TRP A 38 17.01 -11.58 -8.21
N PHE A 39 16.93 -10.31 -8.61
CA PHE A 39 18.12 -9.47 -8.86
C PHE A 39 18.19 -8.23 -7.97
N ARG A 40 17.40 -8.18 -6.90
CA ARG A 40 17.32 -7.09 -5.93
C ARG A 40 17.03 -7.62 -4.54
N ASN A 41 17.26 -6.77 -3.53
CA ASN A 41 16.90 -7.07 -2.16
C ASN A 41 15.39 -7.26 -2.02
N ASP A 42 15.00 -7.98 -0.98
CA ASP A 42 13.60 -8.17 -0.68
C ASP A 42 12.97 -6.88 -0.16
N THR A 43 12.23 -6.21 -1.03
CA THR A 43 11.60 -4.92 -0.77
C THR A 43 10.13 -4.92 -1.19
N TYR A 44 9.36 -4.10 -0.49
CA TYR A 44 7.93 -3.93 -0.56
C TYR A 44 7.58 -2.48 -0.92
N TYR A 45 6.69 -2.33 -1.87
CA TYR A 45 6.18 -1.05 -2.33
C TYR A 45 5.27 -0.37 -1.29
N TYR A 46 5.34 0.96 -1.22
CA TYR A 46 4.62 1.76 -0.21
C TYR A 46 3.08 1.62 -0.28
N GLY A 47 2.53 1.34 -1.46
CA GLY A 47 1.09 1.15 -1.64
C GLY A 47 0.59 -0.18 -1.06
N LYS A 48 0.30 -0.20 0.25
CA LYS A 48 -0.13 -1.41 0.98
C LYS A 48 -1.32 -2.13 0.34
N LEU A 49 -2.30 -1.42 -0.21
CA LEU A 49 -3.43 -2.05 -0.92
C LEU A 49 -2.99 -2.96 -2.08
N LEU A 50 -1.94 -2.60 -2.82
CA LEU A 50 -1.37 -3.44 -3.88
C LEU A 50 -0.43 -4.50 -3.29
N GLN A 51 0.39 -4.09 -2.33
CA GLN A 51 1.42 -4.93 -1.74
C GLN A 51 0.87 -6.08 -0.88
N ASN A 52 -0.30 -5.91 -0.26
CA ASN A 52 -0.93 -6.88 0.62
C ASN A 52 -1.15 -8.23 -0.07
N LYS A 53 -1.52 -8.27 -1.37
CA LYS A 53 -1.64 -9.53 -2.11
C LYS A 53 -0.32 -10.29 -2.11
N SER A 54 0.75 -9.63 -2.56
CA SER A 54 2.09 -10.22 -2.58
C SER A 54 2.56 -10.67 -1.19
N PHE A 55 2.26 -9.88 -0.17
CA PHE A 55 2.57 -10.22 1.23
C PHE A 55 1.83 -11.49 1.66
N ILE A 56 0.53 -11.61 1.35
CA ILE A 56 -0.26 -12.81 1.59
C ILE A 56 0.33 -14.01 0.83
N ASP A 57 0.72 -13.84 -0.42
CA ASP A 57 1.21 -14.96 -1.23
C ASP A 57 2.60 -15.46 -0.80
N ASN A 58 3.47 -14.58 -0.30
CA ASN A 58 4.90 -14.87 -0.14
C ASN A 58 5.43 -14.92 1.31
N ASN A 59 4.64 -14.53 2.31
CA ASN A 59 5.06 -14.47 3.72
C ASN A 59 4.26 -15.44 4.59
N ASP A 60 4.91 -15.99 5.61
CA ASP A 60 4.27 -16.90 6.56
C ASP A 60 3.67 -16.12 7.73
N PHE A 61 2.35 -16.23 7.90
CA PHE A 61 1.61 -15.70 9.02
C PHE A 61 0.28 -16.45 9.15
N ASN A 62 -0.33 -16.37 10.33
CA ASN A 62 -1.64 -16.98 10.59
C ASN A 62 -2.58 -16.04 11.35
N SER A 63 -2.17 -14.81 11.62
CA SER A 63 -3.00 -13.81 12.29
C SER A 63 -2.79 -12.45 11.63
N ILE A 64 -3.86 -11.68 11.44
CA ILE A 64 -3.80 -10.41 10.68
C ILE A 64 -4.40 -9.25 11.47
N ILE A 65 -3.74 -8.10 11.40
CA ILE A 65 -4.31 -6.80 11.76
C ILE A 65 -4.73 -6.12 10.46
N ILE A 66 -5.98 -5.67 10.37
CA ILE A 66 -6.50 -5.02 9.17
C ILE A 66 -7.47 -3.89 9.51
N GLY A 67 -7.18 -2.70 9.02
CA GLY A 67 -7.97 -1.50 9.22
C GLY A 67 -7.56 -0.41 8.24
N ASN A 68 -8.10 0.79 8.46
CA ASN A 68 -7.70 1.97 7.72
C ASN A 68 -6.43 2.61 8.37
N SER A 69 -6.28 3.92 8.25
CA SER A 69 -5.18 4.70 8.86
C SER A 69 -5.08 4.54 10.38
N TYR A 70 -6.15 4.19 11.09
CA TYR A 70 -6.14 3.98 12.54
C TYR A 70 -5.33 2.75 12.97
N LEU A 71 -5.32 1.69 12.17
CA LEU A 71 -4.59 0.46 12.48
C LEU A 71 -3.27 0.32 11.71
N GLU A 72 -2.98 1.21 10.77
CA GLU A 72 -1.82 1.14 9.87
C GLU A 72 -0.45 1.10 10.59
N ASN A 73 -0.35 1.72 11.76
CA ASN A 73 0.89 1.79 12.55
C ASN A 73 0.95 0.77 13.69
N ILE A 74 -0.02 -0.13 13.82
CA ILE A 74 0.03 -1.17 14.86
C ILE A 74 1.16 -2.14 14.53
N SER A 75 2.10 -2.29 15.45
CA SER A 75 3.24 -3.19 15.30
C SER A 75 2.79 -4.65 15.43
N PRO A 76 3.03 -5.51 14.42
CA PRO A 76 2.75 -6.94 14.54
C PRO A 76 3.59 -7.60 15.64
N LYS A 77 4.84 -7.14 15.84
CA LYS A 77 5.72 -7.59 16.92
C LYS A 77 5.09 -7.31 18.31
N GLN A 78 4.45 -6.16 18.49
CA GLN A 78 3.73 -5.86 19.73
C GLN A 78 2.46 -6.69 19.88
N ALA A 79 1.72 -6.95 18.80
CA ALA A 79 0.54 -7.82 18.84
C ALA A 79 0.92 -9.25 19.24
N ASN A 80 1.99 -9.82 18.64
CA ASN A 80 2.56 -11.11 19.05
C ASN A 80 2.88 -11.13 20.55
N LYS A 81 3.53 -10.08 21.08
CA LYS A 81 3.94 -10.00 22.49
C LYS A 81 2.76 -9.82 23.47
N LYS A 82 1.74 -9.03 23.12
CA LYS A 82 0.66 -8.67 24.05
C LYS A 82 -0.50 -9.65 24.06
N LEU A 83 -0.74 -10.32 22.93
CA LEU A 83 -1.88 -11.22 22.76
C LEU A 83 -1.53 -12.67 23.11
N ASN A 84 -0.32 -12.90 23.68
CA ASN A 84 0.16 -14.14 24.30
C ASN A 84 -0.49 -15.42 23.75
N THR A 85 -0.35 -15.61 22.44
CA THR A 85 -0.90 -16.78 21.76
C THR A 85 0.26 -17.51 21.11
N GLU A 86 0.72 -18.56 21.77
CA GLU A 86 1.78 -19.42 21.26
C GLU A 86 1.43 -19.94 19.85
N GLY A 87 2.41 -19.88 18.95
CA GLY A 87 2.24 -20.29 17.56
C GLY A 87 1.42 -19.33 16.68
N ASN A 88 1.04 -18.15 17.17
CA ASN A 88 0.53 -17.08 16.32
C ASN A 88 1.67 -16.23 15.75
N VAL A 89 1.57 -15.94 14.46
CA VAL A 89 2.45 -15.00 13.76
C VAL A 89 1.55 -13.92 13.18
N TRP A 90 1.57 -12.76 13.82
CA TRP A 90 0.83 -11.58 13.42
C TRP A 90 1.55 -10.83 12.28
N THR A 91 0.76 -10.37 11.30
CA THR A 91 1.17 -9.33 10.33
C THR A 91 0.13 -8.20 10.29
N ASN A 92 0.52 -7.03 9.79
CA ASN A 92 -0.38 -5.89 9.64
C ASN A 92 -0.60 -5.57 8.15
N LEU A 93 -1.83 -5.84 7.68
CA LEU A 93 -2.30 -5.59 6.32
C LEU A 93 -3.16 -4.32 6.23
N SER A 94 -3.19 -3.50 7.29
CA SER A 94 -3.96 -2.25 7.32
C SER A 94 -3.38 -1.24 6.33
N SER A 95 -4.26 -0.53 5.64
CA SER A 95 -3.88 0.50 4.67
C SER A 95 -4.65 1.79 4.94
N GLY A 96 -3.93 2.92 4.97
CA GLY A 96 -4.52 4.24 5.11
C GLY A 96 -5.68 4.48 4.15
N GLY A 97 -6.78 5.03 4.66
CA GLY A 97 -7.96 5.36 3.86
C GLY A 97 -8.75 4.17 3.29
N SER A 98 -8.41 2.93 3.64
CA SER A 98 -9.08 1.76 3.06
C SER A 98 -10.56 1.68 3.44
N SER A 99 -11.41 1.36 2.45
CA SER A 99 -12.84 1.17 2.63
C SER A 99 -13.17 -0.23 3.17
N HIS A 100 -14.40 -0.42 3.64
CA HIS A 100 -14.89 -1.74 4.05
C HIS A 100 -14.77 -2.79 2.93
N ASN A 101 -15.07 -2.43 1.68
CA ASN A 101 -15.02 -3.35 0.54
C ASN A 101 -13.59 -3.79 0.21
N GLN A 102 -12.62 -2.87 0.31
CA GLN A 102 -11.20 -3.19 0.12
C GLN A 102 -10.70 -4.12 1.22
N ARG A 103 -11.02 -3.80 2.49
CA ARG A 103 -10.67 -4.65 3.64
C ARG A 103 -11.30 -6.04 3.53
N TYR A 104 -12.58 -6.12 3.16
CA TYR A 104 -13.28 -7.39 2.92
C TYR A 104 -12.57 -8.24 1.86
N SER A 105 -12.17 -7.65 0.73
CA SER A 105 -11.48 -8.37 -0.35
C SER A 105 -10.14 -8.95 0.12
N ILE A 106 -9.36 -8.19 0.88
CA ILE A 106 -8.09 -8.64 1.46
C ILE A 106 -8.31 -9.77 2.47
N ILE A 107 -9.27 -9.62 3.39
CA ILE A 107 -9.59 -10.64 4.41
C ILE A 107 -10.02 -11.94 3.72
N LYS A 108 -10.95 -11.85 2.77
CA LYS A 108 -11.46 -13.00 2.02
C LYS A 108 -10.34 -13.74 1.31
N TYR A 109 -9.44 -13.01 0.66
CA TYR A 109 -8.28 -13.60 -0.02
C TYR A 109 -7.30 -14.25 0.97
N ALA A 110 -7.00 -13.59 2.09
CA ALA A 110 -6.10 -14.13 3.13
C ALA A 110 -6.64 -15.44 3.73
N ILE A 111 -7.93 -15.49 4.07
CA ILE A 111 -8.61 -16.69 4.59
C ILE A 111 -8.62 -17.82 3.55
N LYS A 112 -8.76 -17.48 2.26
CA LYS A 112 -8.71 -18.48 1.19
C LYS A 112 -7.31 -19.08 1.01
N LYS A 113 -6.26 -18.27 1.16
CA LYS A 113 -4.87 -18.68 0.90
C LYS A 113 -4.18 -19.31 2.12
N LYS A 114 -4.63 -19.00 3.34
CA LYS A 114 -3.97 -19.42 4.57
C LYS A 114 -4.99 -19.78 5.65
N ASN A 115 -4.57 -20.61 6.60
CA ASN A 115 -5.35 -20.89 7.80
C ASN A 115 -5.24 -19.72 8.80
N ILE A 116 -6.01 -18.66 8.57
CA ILE A 116 -6.05 -17.49 9.45
C ILE A 116 -6.79 -17.83 10.74
N LYS A 117 -6.08 -17.76 11.86
CA LYS A 117 -6.57 -18.05 13.21
C LYS A 117 -7.23 -16.83 13.87
N ASN A 118 -6.65 -15.65 13.68
CA ASN A 118 -7.08 -14.43 14.37
C ASN A 118 -7.08 -13.22 13.45
N ILE A 119 -8.07 -12.33 13.65
CA ILE A 119 -8.21 -11.07 12.93
C ILE A 119 -8.45 -9.96 13.94
N ILE A 120 -7.59 -8.94 13.94
CA ILE A 120 -7.85 -7.65 14.60
C ILE A 120 -8.31 -6.69 13.53
N THR A 121 -9.52 -6.15 13.69
CA THR A 121 -10.08 -5.18 12.76
C THR A 121 -10.79 -4.05 13.48
N SER A 122 -10.91 -2.92 12.79
CA SER A 122 -11.75 -1.81 13.19
C SER A 122 -13.01 -1.77 12.31
N PHE A 123 -14.14 -1.43 12.92
CA PHE A 123 -15.40 -1.14 12.22
C PHE A 123 -15.60 0.37 12.15
N ASP A 124 -14.68 1.05 11.48
CA ASP A 124 -14.69 2.51 11.31
C ASP A 124 -15.17 2.90 9.90
N GLY A 125 -15.93 3.99 9.86
CA GLY A 125 -16.58 4.48 8.65
C GLY A 125 -15.68 5.37 7.80
N ILE A 126 -15.15 4.83 6.69
CA ILE A 126 -15.01 5.61 5.47
C ILE A 126 -16.10 5.09 4.54
N ASN A 127 -17.21 5.82 4.46
CA ASN A 127 -18.32 5.45 3.60
C ASN A 127 -17.86 5.60 2.14
N SER A 128 -18.07 4.55 1.36
CA SER A 128 -17.49 4.34 0.02
C SER A 128 -18.04 5.27 -1.07
N SER A 129 -18.82 6.29 -0.74
CA SER A 129 -19.58 7.09 -1.72
C SER A 129 -18.78 8.20 -2.40
N THR A 130 -17.54 8.49 -1.98
CA THR A 130 -16.79 9.65 -2.52
C THR A 130 -15.36 9.36 -2.97
N LEU A 131 -14.87 8.12 -2.85
CA LEU A 131 -13.55 7.75 -3.33
C LEU A 131 -13.67 6.93 -4.61
N ASP A 132 -13.89 7.65 -5.72
CA ASP A 132 -13.67 7.23 -7.11
C ASP A 132 -12.19 6.90 -7.35
N ILE A 133 -11.66 5.93 -6.61
CA ILE A 133 -10.39 5.31 -6.96
C ILE A 133 -10.75 4.30 -8.05
N ASN A 134 -10.76 4.77 -9.29
CA ASN A 134 -11.02 4.06 -10.56
C ASN A 134 -10.20 2.77 -10.80
N TYR A 135 -9.48 2.26 -9.80
CA TYR A 135 -8.85 0.96 -9.84
C TYR A 135 -9.74 -0.04 -9.10
N ASN A 136 -10.30 -0.98 -9.85
CA ASN A 136 -11.04 -2.09 -9.29
C ASN A 136 -10.07 -3.02 -8.53
N HIS A 137 -9.73 -2.62 -7.30
CA HIS A 137 -8.82 -3.32 -6.39
C HIS A 137 -9.21 -4.80 -6.22
N SER A 138 -10.49 -5.12 -6.39
CA SER A 138 -10.97 -6.51 -6.36
C SER A 138 -10.28 -7.43 -7.37
N ILE A 139 -9.75 -6.89 -8.48
CA ILE A 139 -9.04 -7.69 -9.49
C ILE A 139 -7.80 -8.37 -8.88
N LEU A 140 -7.03 -7.67 -8.05
CA LEU A 140 -5.88 -8.26 -7.36
C LEU A 140 -6.24 -9.44 -6.44
N TYR A 141 -7.45 -9.44 -5.90
CA TYR A 141 -7.88 -10.40 -4.91
C TYR A 141 -8.84 -11.43 -5.50
N ASP A 142 -8.88 -11.52 -6.84
CA ASP A 142 -9.55 -12.58 -7.56
C ASP A 142 -8.66 -13.84 -7.67
N ASN A 143 -9.04 -14.79 -8.52
CA ASN A 143 -8.29 -16.04 -8.72
C ASN A 143 -7.51 -16.09 -10.04
N ASN A 144 -7.40 -14.97 -10.76
CA ASN A 144 -6.83 -14.88 -12.09
C ASN A 144 -5.51 -14.10 -12.07
N PRO A 145 -4.36 -14.76 -11.92
CA PRO A 145 -3.08 -14.06 -11.87
C PRO A 145 -2.72 -13.35 -13.17
N PHE A 146 -3.37 -13.64 -14.31
CA PHE A 146 -3.01 -13.02 -15.59
C PHE A 146 -3.47 -11.57 -15.70
N ASN A 147 -4.60 -11.22 -15.07
CA ASN A 147 -5.12 -9.85 -15.15
C ASN A 147 -4.37 -8.89 -14.21
N ASP A 148 -3.66 -9.41 -13.19
CA ASP A 148 -2.78 -8.63 -12.32
C ASP A 148 -1.70 -7.88 -13.11
N PHE A 149 -1.33 -8.39 -14.29
CA PHE A 149 -0.33 -7.77 -15.17
C PHE A 149 -0.73 -6.36 -15.61
N GLN A 150 -2.03 -6.04 -15.64
CA GLN A 150 -2.52 -4.69 -15.97
C GLN A 150 -1.96 -3.62 -15.03
N ILE A 151 -1.58 -3.98 -13.80
CA ILE A 151 -0.98 -3.07 -12.82
C ILE A 151 0.37 -2.58 -13.30
N TYR A 152 1.12 -3.43 -14.01
CA TYR A 152 2.43 -3.10 -14.55
C TYR A 152 2.39 -2.31 -15.85
N ILE A 153 1.23 -2.27 -16.52
CA ILE A 153 1.00 -1.49 -17.75
C ILE A 153 0.74 -0.03 -17.40
N ASN A 154 1.71 0.61 -16.74
CA ASN A 154 1.73 2.05 -16.56
C ASN A 154 3.14 2.60 -16.75
N LYS A 155 3.22 3.88 -17.11
CA LYS A 155 4.50 4.55 -17.43
C LYS A 155 5.54 4.39 -16.34
N LYS A 156 5.14 4.41 -15.06
CA LYS A 156 6.07 4.28 -13.94
C LYS A 156 6.72 2.90 -13.92
N PHE A 157 5.95 1.82 -13.88
CA PHE A 157 6.54 0.47 -13.80
C PHE A 157 7.27 0.07 -15.09
N ILE A 158 6.78 0.49 -16.26
CA ILE A 158 7.48 0.28 -17.53
C ILE A 158 8.87 0.95 -17.50
N ILE A 159 8.95 2.22 -17.11
CA ILE A 159 10.25 2.93 -17.03
C ILE A 159 11.15 2.29 -15.98
N CYS A 160 10.62 1.95 -14.80
CA CYS A 160 11.38 1.28 -13.74
C CYS A 160 11.97 -0.06 -14.22
N ALA A 161 11.20 -0.84 -15.00
CA ALA A 161 11.64 -2.12 -15.54
C ALA A 161 12.67 -1.96 -16.66
N LEU A 162 12.45 -1.03 -17.60
CA LEU A 162 13.39 -0.73 -18.68
C LEU A 162 14.76 -0.28 -18.15
N LEU A 163 14.77 0.51 -17.07
CA LEU A 163 16.00 0.97 -16.41
C LEU A 163 16.53 -0.04 -15.37
N PHE A 164 15.80 -1.13 -15.15
CA PHE A 164 16.06 -2.10 -14.07
C PHE A 164 16.35 -1.44 -12.72
N SER A 165 15.61 -0.37 -12.41
CA SER A 165 15.91 0.53 -11.29
C SER A 165 15.68 -0.16 -9.96
N LYS A 166 16.68 -0.11 -9.07
CA LYS A 166 16.55 -0.58 -7.68
C LYS A 166 16.15 0.54 -6.70
N SER A 167 15.76 1.70 -7.23
CA SER A 167 15.39 2.83 -6.39
C SER A 167 14.12 2.53 -5.57
N GLN A 168 14.06 3.09 -4.36
CA GLN A 168 12.90 3.00 -3.49
C GLN A 168 11.58 3.41 -4.17
N LYS A 169 11.63 4.35 -5.12
CA LYS A 169 10.45 4.77 -5.89
C LYS A 169 9.86 3.65 -6.75
N CYS A 170 10.70 2.73 -7.22
CA CYS A 170 10.31 1.64 -8.12
C CYS A 170 10.03 0.34 -7.35
N VAL A 171 10.90 -0.04 -6.42
CA VAL A 171 10.84 -1.35 -5.75
C VAL A 171 10.46 -1.25 -4.26
N GLY A 172 10.33 -0.04 -3.74
CA GLY A 172 9.97 0.18 -2.34
C GLY A 172 11.13 -0.03 -1.36
N ASN A 173 10.76 -0.40 -0.13
CA ASN A 173 11.65 -0.49 1.04
C ASN A 173 11.60 -1.86 1.70
N THR A 174 12.44 -2.09 2.71
CA THR A 174 12.39 -3.31 3.53
C THR A 174 11.09 -3.45 4.32
N GLU A 175 10.79 -4.67 4.76
CA GLU A 175 9.56 -5.00 5.48
C GLU A 175 9.36 -4.20 6.77
N ASP A 176 10.43 -3.98 7.53
CA ASP A 176 10.36 -3.21 8.79
C ASP A 176 9.88 -1.77 8.54
N GLU A 177 10.18 -1.20 7.37
CA GLU A 177 9.67 0.12 6.96
C GLU A 177 8.25 0.06 6.38
N LEU A 178 7.79 -1.10 5.90
CA LEU A 178 6.40 -1.31 5.47
C LEU A 178 5.44 -1.28 6.67
N TYR A 179 5.83 -1.89 7.79
CA TYR A 179 5.04 -1.83 9.03
C TYR A 179 5.10 -0.46 9.69
N GLY A 180 6.17 0.28 9.44
CA GLY A 180 6.33 1.63 9.91
C GLY A 180 5.55 2.62 9.05
N GLY A 181 4.22 2.60 9.13
CA GLY A 181 3.29 3.44 8.34
C GLY A 181 3.56 4.95 8.39
N TRP A 182 2.55 5.78 8.19
CA TRP A 182 2.74 7.24 8.11
C TRP A 182 3.48 7.85 9.32
N ILE A 183 3.58 7.15 10.47
CA ILE A 183 4.36 7.57 11.64
C ILE A 183 5.88 7.67 11.39
N HIS A 184 6.44 6.97 10.40
CA HIS A 184 7.87 7.06 10.05
C HIS A 184 8.16 8.11 8.96
N ASP A 185 7.13 8.69 8.35
CA ASP A 185 7.30 9.79 7.42
C ASP A 185 7.92 11.00 8.13
N LYS A 186 8.94 11.61 7.53
CA LYS A 186 9.68 12.73 8.15
C LYS A 186 8.78 13.95 8.40
N LYS A 187 7.78 14.20 7.55
CA LYS A 187 6.85 15.33 7.74
C LYS A 187 5.87 15.02 8.85
N ALA A 188 5.25 13.84 8.81
CA ALA A 188 4.34 13.40 9.86
C ALA A 188 5.03 13.37 11.23
N LYS A 189 6.29 12.90 11.30
CA LYS A 189 7.05 12.82 12.54
C LYS A 189 7.25 14.18 13.21
N ARG A 190 7.37 15.26 12.43
CA ARG A 190 7.50 16.64 12.94
C ARG A 190 6.23 17.15 13.60
N LEU A 191 5.07 16.60 13.27
CA LEU A 191 3.79 17.00 13.85
C LEU A 191 3.56 16.42 15.25
N PHE A 192 4.31 15.38 15.64
CA PHE A 192 4.22 14.80 16.98
C PHE A 192 5.04 15.58 18.02
N GLY A 193 4.79 15.30 19.30
CA GLY A 193 5.50 15.93 20.42
C GLY A 193 4.77 17.12 21.04
N GLY A 194 3.47 17.25 20.79
CA GLY A 194 2.60 18.25 21.42
C GLY A 194 2.05 19.28 20.43
N ILE A 195 1.17 20.14 20.93
CA ILE A 195 0.49 21.16 20.12
C ILE A 195 1.46 22.20 19.55
N GLU A 196 2.58 22.48 20.23
CA GLU A 196 3.60 23.41 19.78
C GLU A 196 4.26 22.96 18.46
N ASN A 197 4.69 21.70 18.41
CA ASN A 197 5.24 21.10 17.20
C ASN A 197 4.21 21.05 16.08
N TRP A 198 2.97 20.69 16.42
CA TRP A 198 1.88 20.70 15.47
C TRP A 198 1.69 22.11 14.88
N LEU A 199 1.60 23.16 15.69
CA LEU A 199 1.45 24.55 15.22
C LEU A 199 2.67 25.07 14.45
N LYS A 200 3.86 24.56 14.74
CA LYS A 200 5.10 24.98 14.07
C LYS A 200 5.24 24.38 12.66
N TYR A 201 4.75 23.16 12.47
CA TYR A 201 5.02 22.38 11.27
C TYR A 201 3.77 22.03 10.45
N PHE A 202 2.56 22.26 10.99
CA PHE A 202 1.32 22.07 10.27
C PHE A 202 0.97 23.33 9.49
N GLU A 203 1.07 23.27 8.16
CA GLU A 203 0.69 24.36 7.26
C GLU A 203 -0.79 24.18 6.86
N GLY A 204 -1.67 25.08 7.31
CA GLY A 204 -3.08 25.07 6.89
C GLY A 204 -4.02 25.95 7.72
N ASN A 205 -5.28 26.04 7.29
CA ASN A 205 -6.30 26.91 7.91
C ASN A 205 -6.50 26.67 9.42
N ALA A 206 -6.25 25.45 9.89
CA ALA A 206 -6.37 25.10 11.30
C ALA A 206 -5.27 25.72 12.18
N GLU A 207 -4.07 25.97 11.64
CA GLU A 207 -2.99 26.70 12.35
C GLU A 207 -3.43 28.14 12.67
N ILE A 208 -3.99 28.83 11.67
CA ILE A 208 -4.50 30.21 11.79
C ILE A 208 -5.63 30.27 12.81
N ALA A 209 -6.56 29.30 12.76
CA ALA A 209 -7.68 29.23 13.70
C ALA A 209 -7.19 29.04 15.13
N ILE A 210 -6.25 28.13 15.38
CA ILE A 210 -5.71 27.88 16.73
C ILE A 210 -4.90 29.07 17.23
N LYS A 211 -4.04 29.69 16.41
CA LYS A 211 -3.32 30.92 16.78
C LYS A 211 -4.28 32.05 17.17
N THR A 212 -5.40 32.16 16.45
CA THR A 212 -6.47 33.14 16.76
C THR A 212 -7.14 32.84 18.10
N ILE A 213 -7.44 31.57 18.39
CA ILE A 213 -8.03 31.14 19.66
C ILE A 213 -7.08 31.43 20.82
N ILE A 214 -5.80 31.10 20.70
CA ILE A 214 -4.76 31.34 21.72
C ILE A 214 -4.62 32.84 22.01
N LYS A 215 -4.61 33.68 20.96
CA LYS A 215 -4.54 35.14 21.14
C LYS A 215 -5.75 35.68 21.91
N LYS A 216 -6.96 35.23 21.54
CA LYS A 216 -8.20 35.64 22.23
C LYS A 216 -8.29 35.15 23.67
N SER A 217 -7.72 34.00 24.00
CA SER A 217 -7.72 33.51 25.39
C SER A 217 -6.76 34.32 26.27
N GLN A 218 -5.57 34.67 25.76
CA GLN A 218 -4.60 35.50 26.48
C GLN A 218 -5.13 36.93 26.73
N GLU A 219 -5.81 37.52 25.75
CA GLU A 219 -6.48 38.82 25.91
C GLU A 219 -7.59 38.80 26.97
N LYS A 220 -8.27 37.66 27.17
CA LYS A 220 -9.29 37.50 28.22
C LYS A 220 -8.71 37.32 29.62
N GLU A 221 -7.51 36.75 29.76
CA GLU A 221 -6.82 36.62 31.05
C GLU A 221 -6.19 37.93 31.52
N ILE A 222 -5.75 38.79 30.60
CA ILE A 222 -5.19 40.12 30.92
C ILE A 222 -6.28 41.10 31.39
N ASN A 223 -7.53 40.90 30.95
CA ASN A 223 -8.67 41.75 31.29
C ASN A 223 -9.49 41.23 32.49
N LYS A 224 -8.91 40.35 33.30
CA LYS A 224 -9.53 39.75 34.49
C LYS A 224 -8.68 40.02 35.72
#